data_AF-A0A2S2P9N1-F1
#
_entry.id   AF-A0A2S2P9N1-F1
#
_cell.length_a   1.000
_cell.length_b   1.000
_cell.length_c   1.000
_cell.angle_alpha   90.00
_cell.angle_beta   90.00
_cell.angle_gamma   90.00
#
_symmetry.space_group_name_H-M   'P 1'
#
loop_
_entity.id
_entity.type
_entity.pdbx_description
1 polymer ?
#
loop_
_entity_poly.entity_id
_entity_poly.type
_entity_poly.pdbx_seq_one_letter_code
_entity_poly.pdbx_strand_id
1 'polypeptide(L)'
;EEGTFINNRMSYLGTSAVLRTDESFRNKNDENYHKGESPLESFPINIISTVVMDYMHNVCLGVMKRMLSFWVKGKKPVRFLNNNIELEISNQLIEFKSFFPS
;
A
#
# COMPACT_ATOMS: atom_id res chain seq x y z
N GLU A 1 -11.21 10.38 -3.47
CA GLU A 1 -10.67 11.74 -3.26
C GLU A 1 -9.43 11.89 -4.13
N GLU A 2 -9.31 13.00 -4.83
CA GLU A 2 -8.10 13.29 -5.59
C GLU A 2 -6.97 13.63 -4.62
N GLY A 3 -5.76 13.17 -4.91
CA GLY A 3 -4.62 13.55 -4.09
C GLY A 3 -4.26 15.03 -4.30
N THR A 4 -3.52 15.61 -3.36
CA THR A 4 -2.93 16.94 -3.48
C THR A 4 -1.40 16.85 -3.57
N PHE A 5 -0.78 17.75 -4.33
CA PHE A 5 0.68 17.78 -4.44
C PHE A 5 1.28 18.71 -3.36
N ILE A 6 2.00 18.13 -2.39
CA ILE A 6 2.56 18.84 -1.23
C ILE A 6 4.05 18.49 -1.11
N ASN A 7 4.92 19.50 -0.98
CA ASN A 7 6.37 19.31 -0.79
C ASN A 7 7.00 18.37 -1.84
N ASN A 8 6.64 18.57 -3.12
CA ASN A 8 7.08 17.75 -4.24
C ASN A 8 6.65 16.28 -4.20
N ARG A 9 5.51 15.99 -3.54
CA ARG A 9 4.97 14.63 -3.35
C ARG A 9 3.45 14.60 -3.47
N MET A 10 2.93 13.55 -4.10
CA MET A 10 1.50 13.23 -4.11
C MET A 10 1.06 12.81 -2.70
N SER A 11 0.08 13.51 -2.12
CA SER A 11 -0.41 13.30 -0.76
C SER A 11 -1.92 13.07 -0.76
N TYR A 12 -2.37 12.00 -0.10
CA TYR A 12 -3.78 11.68 0.09
C TYR A 12 -4.08 11.84 1.58
N LEU A 13 -4.72 12.95 1.95
CA LEU A 13 -4.98 13.31 3.36
C LEU A 13 -6.35 12.84 3.84
N GLY A 14 -7.21 12.40 2.92
CA GLY A 14 -8.48 11.76 3.21
C GLY A 14 -8.34 10.59 4.16
N THR A 15 -9.00 10.72 5.31
CA THR A 15 -9.12 9.62 6.28
C THR A 15 -10.49 8.95 6.21
N SER A 16 -11.47 9.63 5.63
CA SER A 16 -12.83 9.14 5.43
C SER A 16 -12.99 8.66 3.99
N ALA A 17 -12.96 7.35 3.80
CA ALA A 17 -13.30 6.71 2.54
C ALA A 17 -14.63 5.99 2.67
N VAL A 18 -15.46 6.05 1.62
CA VAL A 18 -16.68 5.25 1.55
C VAL A 18 -16.29 3.77 1.52
N LEU A 19 -16.97 2.95 2.34
CA LEU A 19 -16.76 1.52 2.33
C LEU A 19 -17.20 0.93 0.99
N ARG A 20 -16.30 0.16 0.35
CA ARG A 20 -16.61 -0.53 -0.90
C ARG A 20 -17.52 -1.72 -0.63
N THR A 21 -18.66 -1.79 -1.31
CA THR A 21 -19.62 -2.90 -1.26
C THR A 21 -19.70 -3.63 -2.60
N ASP A 22 -20.16 -4.89 -2.60
CA ASP A 22 -20.35 -5.64 -3.85
C ASP A 22 -21.31 -4.91 -4.81
N GLU A 23 -22.39 -4.36 -4.25
CA GLU A 23 -23.34 -3.53 -4.99
C GLU A 23 -22.67 -2.30 -5.61
N SER A 24 -21.85 -1.56 -4.86
CA SER A 24 -21.17 -0.37 -5.38
C SER A 24 -20.21 -0.70 -6.54
N PHE A 25 -19.60 -1.88 -6.51
CA PHE A 25 -18.73 -2.37 -7.58
C PHE A 25 -19.54 -2.78 -8.82
N ARG A 26 -20.62 -3.56 -8.63
CA ARG A 26 -21.48 -4.01 -9.74
C ARG A 26 -22.19 -2.85 -10.44
N ASN A 27 -22.58 -1.83 -9.68
CA ASN A 27 -23.17 -0.60 -10.19
C ASN A 27 -22.13 0.37 -10.78
N LYS A 28 -20.83 0.04 -10.68
CA LYS A 28 -19.71 0.84 -11.20
C LYS A 28 -19.69 2.28 -10.67
N ASN A 29 -20.02 2.46 -9.39
CA ASN A 29 -20.15 3.78 -8.77
C ASN A 29 -18.82 4.57 -8.70
N ASP A 30 -17.67 3.91 -8.79
CA ASP A 30 -16.34 4.53 -8.77
C ASP A 30 -15.76 4.65 -10.19
N GLU A 31 -16.12 5.72 -10.90
CA GLU A 31 -15.71 5.96 -12.30
C GLU A 31 -14.18 5.97 -12.49
N ASN A 32 -13.41 6.37 -11.47
CA ASN A 32 -11.95 6.40 -11.54
C ASN A 32 -11.33 5.00 -11.45
N TYR A 33 -12.00 4.09 -10.74
CA TYR A 33 -11.57 2.71 -10.58
C TYR A 33 -12.05 1.82 -11.74
N HIS A 34 -13.29 1.99 -12.19
CA HIS A 34 -13.89 1.17 -13.24
C HIS A 34 -13.47 1.64 -14.64
N LYS A 35 -12.52 0.93 -15.25
CA LYS A 35 -12.01 1.26 -16.60
C LYS A 35 -12.71 0.50 -17.74
N GLY A 36 -13.73 -0.30 -17.41
CA GLY A 36 -14.42 -1.19 -18.32
C GLY A 36 -15.14 -2.29 -17.56
N GLU A 37 -15.66 -3.28 -18.29
CA GLU A 37 -16.26 -4.47 -17.67
C GLU A 37 -15.19 -5.43 -17.17
N SER A 38 -15.28 -5.82 -15.90
CA SER A 38 -14.44 -6.87 -15.35
C SER A 38 -15.05 -8.23 -15.64
N PRO A 39 -14.29 -9.23 -16.14
CA PRO A 39 -14.77 -10.60 -16.27
C PRO A 39 -15.32 -11.18 -14.95
N LEU A 40 -14.85 -10.66 -13.82
CA LEU A 40 -15.30 -11.07 -12.49
C LEU A 40 -16.75 -10.66 -12.18
N GLU A 41 -17.31 -9.68 -12.89
CA GLU A 41 -18.73 -9.27 -12.75
C GLU A 41 -19.70 -10.37 -13.20
N SER A 42 -19.26 -11.22 -14.14
CA SER A 42 -20.07 -12.32 -14.68
C SER A 42 -20.32 -13.45 -13.69
N PHE A 43 -19.50 -13.56 -12.64
CA PHE A 43 -19.62 -14.59 -11.63
C PHE A 43 -20.54 -14.15 -10.49
N PRO A 44 -21.32 -15.07 -9.89
CA PRO A 44 -22.15 -14.80 -8.72
C PRO A 44 -21.32 -14.81 -7.43
N ILE A 45 -20.19 -14.10 -7.42
CA ILE A 45 -19.30 -13.95 -6.27
C ILE A 45 -19.42 -12.55 -5.70
N ASN A 46 -19.23 -12.42 -4.39
CA ASN A 46 -19.04 -11.13 -3.76
C ASN A 46 -17.57 -10.74 -3.90
N ILE A 47 -17.29 -9.72 -4.72
CA ILE A 47 -15.92 -9.36 -5.08
C ILE A 47 -15.13 -8.85 -3.87
N ILE A 48 -15.80 -8.18 -2.94
CA ILE A 48 -15.18 -7.57 -1.76
C ILE A 48 -14.72 -8.62 -0.76
N SER A 49 -15.49 -9.71 -0.61
CA SER A 49 -15.09 -10.82 0.26
C SER A 49 -14.14 -11.81 -0.43
N THR A 50 -14.24 -11.94 -1.75
CA THR A 50 -13.49 -12.96 -2.52
C THR A 50 -12.10 -12.47 -2.91
N VAL A 51 -11.98 -11.21 -3.33
CA VAL A 51 -10.70 -10.62 -3.71
C VAL A 51 -10.09 -9.96 -2.48
N VAL A 52 -9.22 -10.70 -1.81
CA VAL A 52 -8.41 -10.15 -0.72
C VAL A 52 -7.44 -9.15 -1.33
N MET A 53 -7.61 -7.86 -1.01
CA MET A 53 -6.60 -6.86 -1.32
C MET A 53 -5.35 -7.21 -0.55
N ASP A 54 -4.33 -7.70 -1.25
CA ASP A 54 -3.14 -8.25 -0.62
C ASP A 54 -2.37 -7.16 0.13
N TYR A 55 -2.40 -7.28 1.46
CA TYR A 55 -1.68 -6.43 2.40
C TYR A 55 -0.18 -6.39 2.08
N MET A 56 0.39 -7.49 1.56
CA MET A 56 1.81 -7.56 1.24
C MET A 56 2.18 -6.57 0.15
N HIS A 57 1.39 -6.46 -0.91
CA HIS A 57 1.70 -5.56 -2.02
C HIS A 57 1.40 -4.11 -1.67
N ASN A 58 0.24 -3.85 -1.06
CA ASN A 58 -0.22 -2.49 -0.78
C ASN A 58 0.53 -1.83 0.38
N VAL A 59 0.78 -2.58 1.46
CA VAL A 59 1.35 -2.04 2.69
C VAL A 59 2.80 -2.47 2.86
N CYS A 60 3.10 -3.77 2.90
CA CYS A 60 4.46 -4.24 3.19
C CYS A 60 5.47 -3.81 2.12
N LEU A 61 5.16 -3.95 0.84
CA LEU A 61 6.09 -3.60 -0.24
C LEU A 61 6.01 -2.10 -0.57
N GLY A 62 4.79 -1.58 -0.75
CA GLY A 62 4.58 -0.18 -1.15
C GLY A 62 5.02 0.81 -0.07
N VAL A 63 4.41 0.71 1.12
CA VAL A 63 4.59 1.69 2.19
C VAL A 63 5.97 1.56 2.83
N MET A 64 6.43 0.34 3.14
CA MET A 64 7.75 0.18 3.80
C MET A 64 8.90 0.66 2.93
N LYS A 65 8.87 0.40 1.62
CA LYS A 65 9.89 0.93 0.70
C LYS A 65 9.98 2.45 0.78
N ARG A 66 8.84 3.13 0.88
CA ARG A 66 8.79 4.59 1.00
C ARG A 66 9.28 5.07 2.37
N MET A 67 8.93 4.36 3.45
CA MET A 67 9.42 4.66 4.80
C MET A 67 10.93 4.47 4.93
N LEU A 68 11.48 3.38 4.42
CA LEU A 68 12.93 3.11 4.42
C LEU A 68 13.69 4.21 3.66
N SER A 69 13.22 4.58 2.46
CA SER A 69 13.81 5.69 1.71
C SER A 69 13.76 7.02 2.49
N PHE A 70 12.66 7.27 3.21
CA PHE A 70 12.52 8.45 4.06
C PHE A 70 13.50 8.44 5.25
N TRP A 71 13.72 7.29 5.89
CA TRP A 71 14.67 7.18 7.01
C TRP A 71 16.13 7.10 6.58
N VAL A 72 16.44 6.71 5.34
CA VAL A 72 17.82 6.66 4.83
C VAL A 72 18.21 7.98 4.14
N LYS A 73 17.29 8.60 3.39
CA LYS A 73 17.58 9.77 2.52
C LYS A 73 16.83 11.04 2.93
N GLY A 74 16.00 10.99 3.97
CA GLY A 74 15.22 12.13 4.43
C GLY A 74 16.03 13.22 5.13
N LYS A 75 15.32 14.20 5.70
CA LYS A 75 15.96 15.30 6.46
C LYS A 75 16.62 14.74 7.74
N LYS A 76 17.68 15.40 8.23
CA LYS A 76 18.40 14.99 9.47
C LYS A 76 17.51 14.58 10.66
N PRO A 77 16.40 15.26 11.03
CA PRO A 77 15.61 14.87 12.20
C PRO A 77 14.90 13.51 12.09
N VAL A 78 14.72 13.00 10.87
CA VAL A 78 14.04 11.72 10.60
C VAL A 78 14.96 10.69 9.98
N ARG A 79 16.17 11.09 9.60
CA ARG A 79 17.14 10.24 8.92
C ARG A 79 17.99 9.53 9.95
N PHE A 80 18.28 8.26 9.71
CA PHE A 80 19.24 7.54 10.52
C PHE A 80 20.61 8.22 10.45
N LEU A 81 21.17 8.50 11.63
CA LEU A 81 22.46 9.19 11.75
C LEU A 81 23.64 8.21 11.76
N ASN A 82 23.38 6.94 12.08
CA ASN A 82 24.37 5.88 12.04
C ASN A 82 24.49 5.31 10.61
N ASN A 83 25.68 5.43 10.02
CA ASN A 83 25.94 4.96 8.66
C ASN A 83 25.89 3.43 8.53
N ASN A 84 25.98 2.69 9.64
CA ASN A 84 25.97 1.21 9.64
C ASN A 84 24.59 0.60 9.88
N ILE A 85 23.56 1.41 10.13
CA ILE A 85 22.22 0.92 10.52
C ILE A 85 21.56 0.06 9.42
N GLU A 86 21.82 0.37 8.15
CA GLU A 86 21.25 -0.35 7.02
C GLU A 86 21.79 -1.79 6.96
N LEU A 87 23.08 -1.95 7.23
CA LEU A 87 23.74 -3.26 7.30
C LEU A 87 23.22 -4.06 8.49
N GLU A 88 23.07 -3.41 9.65
CA GLU A 88 22.57 -4.05 10.87
C GLU A 88 21.12 -4.53 10.72
N ILE A 89 20.23 -3.69 10.16
CA ILE A 89 18.84 -4.07 9.87
C ILE A 89 18.79 -5.20 8.84
N SER A 90 19.63 -5.16 7.79
CA SER A 90 19.66 -6.22 6.78
C SER A 90 20.08 -7.56 7.37
N ASN A 91 21.07 -7.58 8.26
CA ASN A 91 21.50 -8.80 8.94
C ASN A 91 20.40 -9.37 9.84
N GLN A 92 19.71 -8.52 10.60
CA GLN A 92 18.57 -8.93 11.41
C GLN A 92 17.43 -9.51 10.55
N LEU A 93 17.12 -8.90 9.41
CA LEU A 93 16.09 -9.41 8.49
C LEU A 93 16.45 -10.80 7.92
N ILE A 94 17.73 -11.04 7.64
CA ILE A 94 18.22 -12.35 7.20
C ILE A 94 18.08 -13.38 8.32
N GLU A 95 18.43 -13.04 9.57
CA GLU A 95 18.20 -13.92 10.73
C GLU A 95 16.71 -14.22 10.92
N PHE A 96 15.85 -13.22 10.76
CA PHE A 96 14.40 -13.39 10.91
C PHE A 96 13.75 -14.15 9.76
N LYS A 97 14.43 -14.33 8.62
CA LYS A 97 13.89 -15.00 7.43
C LYS A 97 13.33 -16.39 7.75
N SER A 98 13.96 -17.15 8.65
CA SER A 98 13.54 -18.50 9.03
C SER A 98 12.20 -18.53 9.79
N PHE A 99 11.77 -17.40 10.36
CA PHE A 99 10.51 -17.28 11.09
C PHE A 99 9.34 -16.83 10.22
N PHE A 100 9.58 -16.48 8.95
CA PHE A 100 8.53 -16.08 8.03
C PHE A 100 8.13 -17.25 7.10
N PRO A 101 6.82 -17.47 6.88
CA PRO A 101 6.35 -18.43 5.89
C PRO A 101 6.83 -18.03 4.48
N SER A 102 7.14 -19.05 3.67
CA SER A 102 7.62 -18.90 2.29
C SER A 102 6.55 -18.46 1.31
#